data_AF-A0A6C0DX35-F1
#
_entry.id   AF-A0A6C0DX35-F1
#
_cell.length_a   1.000
_cell.length_b   1.000
_cell.length_c   1.000
_cell.angle_alpha   90.00
_cell.angle_beta   90.00
_cell.angle_gamma   90.00
#
_symmetry.space_group_name_H-M   'P 1'
#
loop_
_entity.id
_entity.type
_entity.pdbx_description
1 polymer ?
#
loop_
_entity_poly.entity_id
_entity_poly.type
_entity_poly.pdbx_seq_one_letter_code
_entity_poly.pdbx_strand_id
1 'polypeptide(L)'
;MSYSTKTKTVVKPSTKVENITSEDYINAGYTLIKRDAVTNKITIKYSKNYEAKKRELEEKNYKTTLNAMINNWNKYRDEINDLLGDMSPYINYKEIIQKMIDEDNYILEKINSRKNAYLSDNDSDFYSEDESLNIY
;
A
#
# COMPACT_ATOMS: atom_id res chain seq x y z
N MET A 1 32.95 -3.66 -44.10
CA MET A 1 31.79 -3.36 -43.23
C MET A 1 32.15 -2.15 -42.38
N SER A 2 31.43 -1.03 -42.56
CA SER A 2 31.70 0.22 -41.83
C SER A 2 30.68 0.35 -40.69
N TYR A 3 31.14 0.41 -39.45
CA TYR A 3 30.27 0.56 -38.28
C TYR A 3 30.05 2.05 -38.01
N SER A 4 28.79 2.49 -38.15
CA SER A 4 28.34 3.85 -37.81
C SER A 4 28.11 3.97 -36.30
N THR A 5 29.01 4.65 -35.59
CA THR A 5 28.84 4.99 -34.17
C THR A 5 27.90 6.19 -34.01
N LYS A 6 26.67 5.96 -33.52
CA LYS A 6 25.75 7.04 -33.12
C LYS A 6 26.18 7.57 -31.74
N THR A 7 26.82 8.74 -31.70
CA THR A 7 27.10 9.44 -30.44
C THR A 7 25.83 10.15 -29.96
N LYS A 8 25.27 9.72 -28.82
CA LYS A 8 24.23 10.47 -28.10
C LYS A 8 24.90 11.50 -27.20
N THR A 9 24.78 12.78 -27.54
CA THR A 9 25.10 13.89 -26.65
C THR A 9 24.01 14.00 -25.59
N VAL A 10 24.30 13.59 -24.36
CA VAL A 10 23.41 13.80 -23.21
C VAL A 10 23.72 15.18 -22.64
N VAL A 11 22.87 16.17 -22.95
CA VAL A 11 22.93 17.50 -22.33
C VAL A 11 22.38 17.36 -20.90
N LYS A 12 23.25 17.48 -19.90
CA LYS A 12 22.82 17.57 -18.50
C LYS A 12 21.94 18.82 -18.33
N PRO A 13 20.75 18.72 -17.71
CA PRO A 13 19.96 19.90 -17.40
C PRO A 13 20.71 20.80 -16.41
N SER A 14 20.57 22.12 -16.54
CA SER A 14 21.20 23.09 -15.65
C SER A 14 20.70 22.89 -14.23
N THR A 15 21.54 22.39 -13.34
CA THR A 15 21.26 22.31 -11.91
C THR A 15 21.24 23.73 -11.35
N LYS A 16 20.04 24.27 -11.09
CA LYS A 16 19.92 25.41 -10.18
C LYS A 16 20.44 24.95 -8.82
N VAL A 17 21.55 25.53 -8.38
CA VAL A 17 22.09 25.29 -7.05
C VAL A 17 21.22 26.10 -6.09
N GLU A 18 20.17 25.48 -5.58
CA GLU A 18 19.45 26.03 -4.43
C GLU A 18 20.33 25.86 -3.20
N ASN A 19 20.62 26.96 -2.50
CA ASN A 19 21.34 26.93 -1.24
C ASN A 19 20.42 26.35 -0.16
N ILE A 20 20.39 25.03 -0.05
CA ILE A 20 19.61 24.32 0.97
C ILE A 20 20.27 24.54 2.34
N THR A 21 19.50 25.05 3.30
CA THR A 21 19.99 25.35 4.64
C THR A 21 19.83 24.14 5.57
N SER A 22 20.57 24.15 6.68
CA SER A 22 20.41 23.13 7.73
C SER A 22 18.97 23.08 8.28
N GLU A 23 18.28 24.21 8.31
CA GLU A 23 16.89 24.29 8.79
C GLU A 23 15.93 23.58 7.84
N ASP A 24 16.20 23.61 6.53
CA ASP A 24 15.40 22.92 5.52
C ASP A 24 15.46 21.39 5.69
N TYR A 25 16.64 20.85 6.04
CA TYR A 25 16.80 19.43 6.35
C TYR A 25 16.02 19.01 7.61
N ILE A 26 16.06 19.84 8.66
CA ILE A 26 15.29 19.59 9.89
C ILE A 26 13.79 19.62 9.60
N ASN A 27 13.32 20.59 8.80
CA ASN A 27 11.92 20.71 8.42
C ASN A 27 11.47 19.55 7.49
N ALA A 28 12.36 19.06 6.63
CA ALA A 28 12.12 17.88 5.79
C ALA A 28 12.13 16.54 6.56
N GLY A 29 12.37 16.57 7.87
CA GLY A 29 12.28 15.38 8.72
C GLY A 29 13.60 14.63 8.91
N TYR A 30 14.74 15.22 8.52
CA TYR A 30 16.08 14.65 8.75
C TYR A 30 16.65 15.09 10.10
N THR A 31 17.45 14.21 10.70
CA THR A 31 18.23 14.51 11.89
C THR A 31 19.62 14.97 11.47
N LEU A 32 20.07 16.12 12.00
CA LEU A 32 21.41 16.63 11.75
C LEU A 32 22.36 16.19 12.86
N ILE A 33 23.47 15.57 12.46
CA ILE A 33 24.56 15.19 13.35
C ILE A 33 25.76 16.05 12.99
N LYS A 34 26.20 16.89 13.92
CA LYS A 34 27.37 17.76 13.73
C LYS A 34 28.43 17.41 14.77
N ARG A 35 29.67 17.31 14.33
CA ARG A 35 30.84 17.19 15.21
C ARG A 35 31.58 18.52 15.24
N ASP A 36 31.82 19.05 16.43
CA ASP A 36 32.70 20.20 16.58
C ASP A 36 34.15 19.77 16.40
N ALA A 37 34.85 20.40 15.47
CA ALA A 37 36.23 20.06 15.12
C ALA A 37 37.24 20.34 16.24
N VAL A 38 36.92 21.29 17.13
CA VAL A 38 37.83 21.76 18.19
C VAL A 38 37.61 20.99 19.50
N THR A 39 36.36 20.75 19.88
CA THR A 39 36.01 20.10 21.15
C THR A 39 35.71 18.61 21.00
N ASN A 40 35.68 18.09 19.76
CA ASN A 40 35.24 16.74 19.42
C ASN A 40 33.83 16.37 19.91
N LYS A 41 33.03 17.36 20.33
CA LYS A 41 31.68 17.14 20.83
C LYS A 41 30.73 16.85 19.66
N ILE A 42 29.89 15.84 19.81
CA ILE A 42 28.83 15.52 18.85
C ILE A 42 27.53 16.17 19.32
N THR A 43 26.92 16.94 18.44
CA THR A 43 25.61 17.58 18.67
C THR A 43 24.60 17.01 17.69
N ILE A 44 23.49 16.48 18.21
CA ILE A 44 22.41 15.91 17.41
C ILE A 44 21.21 16.85 17.50
N LYS A 45 20.76 17.36 16.35
CA LYS A 45 19.51 18.12 16.23
C LYS A 45 18.47 17.27 15.50
N TYR A 46 17.45 16.86 16.23
CA TYR A 46 16.35 16.08 15.69
C TYR A 46 15.38 16.96 14.88
N SER A 47 14.72 16.34 13.90
CA SER A 47 13.62 17.01 13.18
C SER A 47 12.48 17.37 14.13
N LYS A 48 11.70 18.41 13.80
CA LYS A 48 10.52 18.80 14.59
C LYS A 48 9.48 17.67 14.71
N ASN A 49 9.45 16.77 13.73
CA ASN A 49 8.53 15.64 13.67
C ASN A 49 9.16 14.31 14.13
N TYR A 50 10.31 14.36 14.82
CA TYR A 50 11.06 13.17 15.22
C TYR A 50 10.26 12.28 16.18
N GLU A 51 9.64 12.86 17.21
CA GLU A 51 8.89 12.09 18.21
C GLU A 51 7.66 11.38 17.60
N ALA A 52 6.95 12.02 16.66
CA ALA A 52 5.81 11.37 16.03
C ALA A 52 6.24 10.22 15.11
N LYS A 53 7.30 10.41 14.31
CA LYS A 53 7.88 9.33 13.48
C LYS A 53 8.44 8.19 14.32
N LYS A 54 9.06 8.51 15.46
CA LYS A 54 9.58 7.52 16.41
C LYS A 54 8.43 6.68 16.97
N ARG A 55 7.36 7.33 17.43
CA ARG A 55 6.15 6.65 17.94
C ARG A 55 5.50 5.77 16.87
N GLU A 56 5.36 6.26 15.65
CA GLU A 56 4.81 5.49 14.52
C GLU A 56 5.65 4.22 14.24
N LEU A 57 6.99 4.36 14.27
CA LEU A 57 7.89 3.22 14.09
C LEU A 57 7.79 2.21 15.24
N GLU A 58 7.68 2.69 16.49
CA GLU A 58 7.48 1.86 17.67
C GLU A 58 6.16 1.09 17.60
N GLU A 59 5.06 1.76 17.24
CA GLU A 59 3.75 1.14 17.05
C GLU A 59 3.78 0.06 15.96
N LYS A 60 4.44 0.36 14.83
CA LYS A 60 4.62 -0.61 13.74
C LYS A 60 5.42 -1.83 14.17
N ASN A 61 6.53 -1.61 14.89
CA ASN A 61 7.37 -2.69 15.41
C ASN A 61 6.63 -3.54 16.44
N TYR A 62 5.88 -2.90 17.34
CA TYR A 62 5.04 -3.57 18.32
C TYR A 62 4.00 -4.45 17.63
N LYS A 63 3.24 -3.91 16.67
CA LYS A 63 2.24 -4.68 15.90
C LYS A 63 2.87 -5.86 15.17
N THR A 64 4.03 -5.66 14.56
CA THR A 64 4.76 -6.71 13.85
C THR A 64 5.17 -7.84 14.80
N THR A 65 5.69 -7.48 15.97
CA THR A 65 6.14 -8.43 16.99
C THR A 65 4.97 -9.22 17.55
N LEU A 66 3.86 -8.55 17.86
CA LEU A 66 2.65 -9.19 18.38
C LEU A 66 2.06 -10.18 17.37
N ASN A 67 2.00 -9.81 16.09
CA ASN A 67 1.57 -10.71 15.02
C ASN A 67 2.49 -11.94 14.91
N ALA A 68 3.81 -11.76 15.04
CA ALA A 68 4.75 -12.87 15.01
C ALA A 68 4.53 -13.83 16.20
N MET A 69 4.32 -13.30 17.41
CA MET A 69 4.02 -14.11 18.59
C MET A 69 2.73 -14.92 18.42
N ILE A 70 1.66 -14.28 17.93
CA ILE A 70 0.38 -14.96 17.66
C ILE A 70 0.56 -16.06 16.62
N ASN A 71 1.29 -15.81 15.53
CA ASN A 71 1.53 -16.79 14.49
C ASN A 71 2.33 -17.99 15.02
N ASN A 72 3.36 -17.75 15.80
CA ASN A 72 4.16 -18.82 16.41
C ASN A 72 3.33 -19.65 17.40
N TRP A 73 2.49 -19.00 18.21
CA TRP A 73 1.59 -19.71 19.13
C TRP A 73 0.61 -20.61 18.40
N ASN A 74 -0.02 -20.10 17.34
CA ASN A 74 -0.95 -20.88 16.54
C ASN A 74 -0.24 -22.07 15.87
N LYS A 75 0.93 -21.84 15.28
CA LYS A 75 1.72 -22.91 14.67
C LYS A 75 2.08 -24.01 15.66
N TYR A 76 2.56 -23.64 16.86
CA TYR A 76 2.87 -24.60 17.92
C TYR A 76 1.63 -25.42 18.32
N ARG A 77 0.48 -24.76 18.47
CA ARG A 77 -0.77 -25.42 18.82
C ARG A 77 -1.25 -26.36 17.73
N ASP A 78 -1.17 -25.95 16.47
CA ASP A 78 -1.56 -26.76 15.32
C ASP A 78 -0.62 -27.98 15.17
N GLU A 79 0.69 -27.81 15.35
CA GLU A 79 1.68 -28.91 15.35
C GLU A 79 1.43 -29.92 16.48
N ILE A 80 1.06 -29.44 17.68
CA ILE A 80 0.68 -30.33 18.79
C ILE A 80 -0.61 -31.08 18.48
N ASN A 81 -1.59 -30.40 17.90
CA ASN A 81 -2.86 -31.00 17.53
C ASN A 81 -2.67 -32.08 16.45
N ASP A 82 -1.82 -31.83 15.46
CA ASP A 82 -1.44 -32.81 14.45
C ASP A 82 -0.72 -34.02 15.09
N LEU A 83 0.19 -33.78 16.03
CA LEU A 83 0.96 -34.84 16.69
C LEU A 83 0.10 -35.71 17.63
N LEU A 84 -0.82 -35.09 18.37
CA LEU A 84 -1.67 -35.76 19.35
C LEU A 84 -2.96 -36.32 18.71
N GLY A 85 -3.20 -36.06 17.42
CA GLY A 85 -4.42 -36.47 16.73
C GLY A 85 -5.66 -35.81 17.31
N ASP A 86 -5.60 -34.50 17.55
CA ASP A 86 -6.65 -33.76 18.26
C ASP A 86 -7.96 -33.71 17.43
N MET A 87 -9.04 -34.17 18.04
CA MET A 87 -10.42 -34.19 17.52
C MET A 87 -11.15 -32.85 17.75
N SER A 88 -10.45 -31.80 18.18
CA SER A 88 -11.07 -30.50 18.45
C SER A 88 -11.83 -29.93 17.23
N PRO A 89 -13.06 -29.41 17.40
CA PRO A 89 -13.87 -28.82 16.31
C PRO A 89 -13.25 -27.61 15.59
N TYR A 90 -12.09 -27.16 16.06
CA TYR A 90 -11.40 -25.95 15.61
C TYR A 90 -10.15 -26.25 14.78
N ILE A 91 -9.95 -27.50 14.36
CA ILE A 91 -8.88 -27.83 13.43
C ILE A 91 -9.10 -27.05 12.12
N ASN A 92 -8.07 -26.33 11.66
CA ASN A 92 -8.11 -25.47 10.47
C ASN A 92 -9.20 -24.38 10.46
N TYR A 93 -9.68 -23.92 11.62
CA TYR A 93 -10.74 -22.90 11.70
C TYR A 93 -10.44 -21.63 10.90
N LYS A 94 -9.17 -21.22 10.81
CA LYS A 94 -8.75 -20.04 10.02
C LYS A 94 -8.97 -20.24 8.53
N GLU A 95 -8.64 -21.42 8.00
CA GLU A 95 -8.83 -21.73 6.58
C GLU A 95 -10.32 -21.81 6.24
N ILE A 96 -11.12 -22.37 7.15
CA ILE A 96 -12.58 -22.44 6.99
C ILE A 96 -13.18 -21.04 7.00
N ILE A 97 -12.79 -20.19 7.95
CA ILE A 97 -13.24 -18.78 8.00
C ILE A 97 -12.80 -18.02 6.74
N GLN A 98 -11.57 -18.22 6.28
CA GLN A 98 -11.09 -17.55 5.07
C GLN A 98 -11.89 -17.98 3.84
N LYS A 99 -12.19 -19.28 3.70
CA LYS A 99 -13.07 -19.78 2.63
C LYS A 99 -14.46 -19.15 2.68
N MET A 100 -15.06 -19.02 3.87
CA MET A 100 -16.36 -18.36 4.02
C MET A 100 -16.30 -16.89 3.57
N ILE A 101 -15.25 -16.16 3.95
CA ILE A 101 -15.05 -14.77 3.53
C ILE A 101 -14.89 -14.66 2.01
N ASP A 102 -14.11 -15.56 1.41
CA ASP A 102 -13.86 -15.55 -0.04
C ASP A 102 -15.15 -15.88 -0.83
N GLU A 103 -15.96 -16.83 -0.33
CA GLU A 103 -17.27 -17.17 -0.88
C GLU A 103 -18.24 -15.99 -0.81
N ASP A 104 -18.32 -15.30 0.33
CA ASP A 104 -19.16 -14.11 0.51
C ASP A 104 -18.75 -12.98 -0.44
N ASN A 105 -17.44 -12.72 -0.57
CA ASN A 105 -16.92 -11.72 -1.49
C ASN A 105 -17.25 -12.04 -2.96
N TYR A 106 -17.12 -13.32 -3.35
CA TYR A 106 -17.49 -13.76 -4.69
C TYR A 106 -18.99 -13.58 -4.97
N ILE A 107 -19.86 -13.87 -3.99
CA ILE A 107 -21.29 -13.65 -4.11
C ILE A 107 -21.60 -12.15 -4.27
N LEU A 108 -20.97 -11.29 -3.47
CA LEU A 108 -21.14 -9.83 -3.54
C LEU A 108 -20.67 -9.27 -4.88
N GLU A 109 -19.53 -9.73 -5.39
CA GLU A 109 -19.03 -9.36 -6.71
C GLU A 109 -20.03 -9.76 -7.80
N LYS A 110 -20.55 -10.99 -7.77
CA LYS A 110 -21.53 -11.49 -8.73
C LYS A 110 -22.85 -10.71 -8.69
N ILE A 111 -23.30 -10.28 -7.52
CA ILE A 111 -24.46 -9.41 -7.36
C ILE A 111 -24.20 -8.03 -7.99
N ASN A 112 -23.04 -7.43 -7.71
CA ASN A 112 -22.67 -6.13 -8.26
C ASN A 112 -22.52 -6.18 -9.79
N SER A 113 -21.88 -7.20 -10.34
CA SER A 113 -21.76 -7.38 -11.80
C SER A 113 -23.12 -7.53 -12.47
N ARG A 114 -24.05 -8.29 -11.88
CA ARG A 114 -25.42 -8.42 -12.40
C ARG A 114 -26.18 -7.09 -12.32
N LYS A 115 -26.10 -6.39 -11.19
CA LYS A 115 -26.74 -5.08 -11.01
C LYS A 115 -26.26 -4.06 -12.06
N ASN A 116 -24.96 -4.06 -12.35
CA ASN A 116 -24.38 -3.20 -13.39
C ASN A 116 -24.77 -3.63 -14.81
N ALA A 117 -24.95 -4.93 -15.08
CA ALA A 117 -25.45 -5.41 -16.37
C ALA A 117 -26.90 -4.95 -16.64
N TYR A 118 -27.78 -4.97 -15.63
CA TYR A 118 -29.15 -4.47 -15.76
C TYR A 118 -29.24 -2.94 -15.90
N LEU A 119 -28.21 -2.21 -15.47
CA LEU A 119 -28.14 -0.74 -15.60
C LEU A 119 -27.45 -0.29 -16.90
N SER A 120 -26.75 -1.18 -17.59
CA SER A 120 -26.02 -0.87 -18.84
C SER A 120 -26.89 -0.98 -20.10
N ASP A 121 -28.01 -1.71 -20.05
CA ASP A 121 -28.87 -1.98 -21.21
C ASP A 121 -30.16 -1.14 -21.22
N ASN A 122 -30.27 -0.13 -20.35
CA ASN A 122 -31.50 0.68 -20.22
C ASN A 122 -31.36 2.13 -20.69
N ASP A 123 -30.44 2.40 -21.61
CA ASP A 123 -30.46 3.59 -22.48
C ASP A 123 -30.89 3.14 -23.89
N SER A 124 -32.18 2.91 -24.07
CA SER A 124 -32.80 3.01 -25.40
C SER A 124 -33.63 4.27 -25.42
N ASP A 125 -33.04 5.35 -25.95
CA ASP A 125 -33.70 6.60 -26.29
C ASP A 125 -34.97 6.34 -27.12
N PHE A 126 -36.13 6.34 -26.49
CA PHE A 126 -37.41 6.47 -27.19
C PHE A 126 -37.78 7.95 -27.26
N TYR A 127 -36.93 8.73 -27.94
CA TYR A 127 -37.34 10.00 -28.54
C TYR A 127 -38.01 9.68 -29.87
N SER A 128 -39.31 9.37 -29.83
CA SER A 128 -40.13 9.49 -31.04
C SER A 128 -40.51 10.96 -31.19
N GLU A 129 -39.61 11.74 -31.81
CA GLU A 129 -39.94 13.06 -32.32
C GLU A 129 -40.99 12.94 -33.43
N ASP A 130 -41.97 13.84 -33.33
CA ASP A 130 -43.04 14.10 -34.28
C ASP A 130 -42.43 14.57 -35.61
N GLU A 131 -42.56 13.77 -36.67
CA GLU A 131 -42.26 14.21 -38.03
C GLU A 131 -43.47 13.94 -38.92
N SER A 132 -44.25 15.01 -39.09
CA SER A 132 -45.28 15.21 -40.10
C SER A 132 -44.87 14.65 -41.47
N LEU A 133 -45.65 13.70 -42.00
CA LEU A 133 -45.59 13.32 -43.41
C LEU A 133 -46.97 13.48 -44.06
N ASN A 134 -47.09 14.63 -44.72
CA ASN A 134 -48.06 14.98 -45.76
C ASN A 134 -48.09 13.88 -46.84
N ILE A 135 -49.23 13.23 -47.07
CA ILE A 135 -49.49 12.49 -48.32
C ILE A 135 -50.97 12.70 -48.72
N TYR A 136 -51.10 13.37 -49.88
CA TYR A 136 -52.23 13.60 -50.79
C TYR A 136 -53.62 13.01 -50.48
#